data_AF-A0A1V5NR54-F1
#
_entry.id   AF-A0A1V5NR54-F1
#
_cell.length_a   1.000
_cell.length_b   1.000
_cell.length_c   1.000
_cell.angle_alpha   90.00
_cell.angle_beta   90.00
_cell.angle_gamma   90.00
#
_symmetry.space_group_name_H-M   'P 1'
#
loop_
_entity.id
_entity.type
_entity.pdbx_description
1 polymer ?
#
loop_
_entity_poly.entity_id
_entity_poly.type
_entity_poly.pdbx_seq_one_letter_code
_entity_poly.pdbx_strand_id
1 'polypeptide(L)'
;MKARLENDYKILYTGKNGSCAHEFIVDLRPFKQSAGIEAEDVAKRLMDYNFHAPTLSFPVAGTIMIEPTESEDKAELDRFCDALLSIRAEIRAIEEGKADKADNLHKHAPHTQFVITADVWNHAYSRQQAAYPLEYVKNNKFWPSVSRVNNTYGDRNLICTCEPVSAYAEEV
;
A
#
# COMPACT_ATOMS: atom_id res chain seq x y z
N MET A 1 4.89 11.20 -14.18
CA MET A 1 4.77 9.95 -13.40
C MET A 1 4.90 8.70 -14.26
N LYS A 2 4.02 8.45 -15.24
CA LYS A 2 4.08 7.28 -16.14
C LYS A 2 5.50 6.92 -16.63
N ALA A 3 6.24 7.87 -17.19
CA ALA A 3 7.61 7.67 -17.69
C ALA A 3 8.62 7.23 -16.61
N ARG A 4 8.42 7.60 -15.33
CA ARG A 4 9.28 7.15 -14.23
C ARG A 4 8.98 5.71 -13.80
N LEU A 5 7.76 5.22 -14.04
CA LEU A 5 7.28 3.94 -13.54
C LEU A 5 7.30 2.83 -14.60
N GLU A 6 7.30 3.17 -15.89
CA GLU A 6 7.08 2.21 -16.99
C GLU A 6 8.16 1.13 -17.15
N ASN A 7 9.36 1.32 -16.57
CA ASN A 7 10.42 0.30 -16.58
C ASN A 7 10.25 -0.76 -15.48
N ASP A 8 9.54 -0.42 -14.41
CA ASP A 8 9.39 -1.25 -13.21
C ASP A 8 7.98 -1.83 -13.08
N TYR A 9 7.01 -1.14 -13.67
CA TYR A 9 5.62 -1.51 -13.73
C TYR A 9 5.09 -1.49 -15.15
N LYS A 10 4.28 -2.49 -15.49
CA LYS A 10 3.56 -2.50 -16.75
C LYS A 10 2.45 -1.45 -16.73
N ILE A 11 2.51 -0.49 -17.65
CA ILE A 11 1.43 0.46 -17.91
C ILE A 11 0.41 -0.21 -18.84
N LEU A 12 -0.83 -0.36 -18.37
CA LEU A 12 -1.79 -1.27 -19.02
C LEU A 12 -2.28 -0.76 -20.38
N TYR A 13 -2.53 0.55 -20.47
CA TYR A 13 -3.03 1.20 -21.69
C TYR A 13 -2.22 2.47 -21.98
N THR A 14 -1.91 2.67 -23.26
CA THR A 14 -1.26 3.89 -23.76
C THR A 14 -1.91 4.31 -25.08
N GLY A 15 -1.89 5.61 -25.36
CA GLY A 15 -2.30 6.15 -26.65
C GLY A 15 -1.34 5.75 -27.78
N LYS A 16 -1.69 6.14 -29.02
CA LYS A 16 -0.95 5.76 -30.25
C LYS A 16 0.55 6.08 -30.20
N ASN A 17 0.92 7.15 -29.51
CA ASN A 17 2.31 7.61 -29.39
C ASN A 17 2.96 7.23 -28.04
N GLY A 18 2.38 6.25 -27.32
CA GLY A 18 2.87 5.84 -26.00
C GLY A 18 2.57 6.81 -24.86
N SER A 19 1.79 7.87 -25.08
CA SER A 19 1.36 8.81 -24.03
C SER A 19 0.12 8.31 -23.27
N CYS A 20 -0.14 8.90 -22.10
CA CYS A 20 -1.43 8.83 -21.41
C CYS A 20 -2.06 10.22 -21.36
N ALA A 21 -3.32 10.33 -20.92
CA ALA A 21 -4.00 11.61 -20.70
C ALA A 21 -3.68 12.12 -19.28
N HIS A 22 -4.70 12.53 -18.51
CA HIS A 22 -4.55 12.99 -17.12
C HIS A 22 -4.33 11.84 -16.11
N GLU A 23 -4.64 10.61 -16.49
CA GLU A 23 -4.48 9.42 -15.65
C GLU A 23 -3.87 8.23 -16.41
N PHE A 24 -3.40 7.21 -15.68
CA PHE A 24 -2.89 5.95 -16.25
C PHE A 24 -3.04 4.77 -15.27
N ILE A 25 -3.07 3.54 -15.80
CA ILE A 25 -3.25 2.30 -15.03
C ILE A 25 -1.94 1.53 -14.91
N VAL A 26 -1.59 1.16 -13.68
CA VAL A 26 -0.47 0.30 -13.32
C VAL A 26 -0.98 -1.13 -13.10
N ASP A 27 -0.47 -2.08 -13.88
CA ASP A 27 -0.87 -3.49 -13.80
C ASP A 27 -0.09 -4.22 -12.70
N LEU A 28 -0.78 -4.53 -11.60
CA LEU A 28 -0.20 -5.21 -10.43
C LEU A 28 -0.49 -6.73 -10.43
N ARG A 29 -1.33 -7.22 -11.34
CA ARG A 29 -1.81 -8.60 -11.36
C ARG A 29 -0.69 -9.65 -11.43
N PRO A 30 0.43 -9.43 -12.16
CA PRO A 30 1.52 -10.40 -12.19
C PRO A 30 2.11 -10.73 -10.80
N PHE A 31 2.06 -9.77 -9.86
CA PHE A 31 2.66 -9.94 -8.54
C PHE A 31 1.94 -10.95 -7.65
N LYS A 32 0.67 -11.26 -7.95
CA LYS A 32 -0.07 -12.33 -7.27
C LYS A 32 0.58 -13.69 -7.52
N GLN A 33 1.05 -13.93 -8.74
CA GLN A 33 1.68 -15.20 -9.10
C GLN A 33 3.16 -15.22 -8.69
N SER A 34 3.90 -14.13 -8.91
CA SER A 34 5.35 -14.10 -8.66
C SER A 34 5.69 -13.98 -7.16
N ALA A 35 4.95 -13.16 -6.42
CA ALA A 35 5.25 -12.80 -5.03
C ALA A 35 4.11 -13.08 -4.05
N GLY A 36 2.92 -13.48 -4.52
CA GLY A 36 1.74 -13.60 -3.67
C GLY A 36 1.15 -12.25 -3.23
N ILE A 37 1.52 -11.16 -3.91
CA ILE A 37 1.12 -9.79 -3.57
C ILE A 37 -0.08 -9.36 -4.43
N GLU A 38 -1.13 -8.87 -3.78
CA GLU A 38 -2.33 -8.35 -4.43
C GLU A 38 -2.34 -6.82 -4.47
N ALA A 39 -3.23 -6.24 -5.29
CA ALA A 39 -3.33 -4.78 -5.42
C ALA A 39 -3.70 -4.10 -4.08
N GLU A 40 -4.50 -4.77 -3.23
CA GLU A 40 -4.82 -4.26 -1.89
C GLU A 40 -3.57 -4.19 -1.00
N ASP A 41 -2.64 -5.16 -1.11
CA ASP A 41 -1.40 -5.14 -0.34
C ASP A 41 -0.56 -3.90 -0.67
N VAL A 42 -0.46 -3.55 -1.96
CA VAL A 42 0.21 -2.33 -2.43
C VAL A 42 -0.51 -1.09 -1.92
N ALA A 43 -1.85 -1.08 -1.98
CA ALA A 43 -2.66 0.03 -1.47
C ALA A 43 -2.48 0.28 0.03
N LYS A 44 -2.43 -0.78 0.84
CA LYS A 44 -2.15 -0.64 2.28
C LYS A 44 -0.70 -0.24 2.53
N ARG A 45 0.25 -0.79 1.77
CA ARG A 45 1.67 -0.47 1.93
C ARG A 45 1.96 1.01 1.66
N LEU A 46 1.28 1.63 0.69
CA LEU A 46 1.37 3.08 0.43
C LEU A 46 1.07 3.95 1.66
N MET A 47 0.23 3.49 2.59
CA MET A 47 -0.05 4.22 3.83
C MET A 47 1.19 4.36 4.72
N ASP A 48 2.08 3.36 4.72
CA ASP A 48 3.34 3.43 5.46
C ASP A 48 4.32 4.44 4.85
N TYR A 49 4.11 4.78 3.58
CA TYR A 49 4.81 5.81 2.80
C TYR A 49 4.10 7.18 2.83
N ASN A 50 3.09 7.36 3.70
CA ASN A 50 2.24 8.56 3.86
C ASN A 50 1.31 8.87 2.67
N PHE A 51 1.01 7.90 1.82
CA PHE A 51 0.11 8.09 0.69
C PHE A 51 -1.22 7.38 0.89
N HIS A 52 -2.30 8.09 0.56
CA HIS A 52 -3.55 7.43 0.24
C HIS A 52 -3.37 6.65 -1.06
N ALA A 53 -3.94 5.45 -1.14
CA ALA A 53 -3.86 4.64 -2.35
C ALA A 53 -4.62 5.32 -3.51
N PRO A 54 -4.15 5.19 -4.76
CA PRO A 54 -4.95 5.56 -5.92
C PRO A 54 -6.21 4.69 -6.04
N THR A 55 -7.03 4.96 -7.06
CA THR A 55 -8.20 4.15 -7.37
C THR A 55 -7.80 2.68 -7.52
N LEU A 56 -8.41 1.81 -6.72
CA LEU A 56 -8.05 0.40 -6.60
C LEU A 56 -9.04 -0.50 -7.35
N SER A 57 -8.53 -1.43 -8.15
CA SER A 57 -9.29 -2.48 -8.83
C SER A 57 -10.41 -2.00 -9.77
N PHE A 58 -10.35 -0.75 -10.23
CA PHE A 58 -11.24 -0.18 -11.22
C PHE A 58 -10.44 0.72 -12.18
N PRO A 59 -10.73 0.72 -13.50
CA PRO A 59 -11.72 -0.10 -14.21
C PRO A 59 -11.31 -1.57 -14.40
N VAL A 60 -10.08 -1.93 -14.04
CA VAL A 60 -9.55 -3.31 -14.18
C VAL A 60 -9.24 -3.88 -12.80
N ALA A 61 -9.85 -5.02 -12.47
CA ALA A 61 -9.62 -5.70 -11.19
C ALA A 61 -8.14 -6.07 -11.00
N GLY A 62 -7.62 -5.86 -9.78
CA GLY A 62 -6.23 -6.15 -9.44
C GLY A 62 -5.21 -5.14 -9.99
N THR A 63 -5.65 -3.92 -10.31
CA THR A 63 -4.78 -2.81 -10.76
C THR A 63 -4.95 -1.58 -9.88
N ILE A 64 -4.10 -0.58 -10.06
CA ILE A 64 -4.32 0.78 -9.53
C ILE A 64 -4.33 1.80 -10.67
N MET A 65 -5.19 2.81 -10.57
CA MET A 65 -5.31 3.91 -11.53
C MET A 65 -4.89 5.22 -10.87
N ILE A 66 -3.90 5.91 -11.45
CA ILE A 66 -3.21 7.06 -10.88
C ILE A 66 -3.57 8.31 -11.69
N GLU A 67 -4.11 9.31 -11.00
CA GLU A 67 -4.39 10.66 -11.50
C GLU A 67 -3.78 11.69 -10.52
N PRO A 68 -2.69 12.39 -10.88
CA PRO A 68 -2.07 13.36 -9.98
C PRO A 68 -2.77 14.72 -9.90
N THR A 69 -3.56 15.08 -10.91
CA THR A 69 -4.03 16.44 -11.16
C THR A 69 -2.91 17.45 -11.42
N GLU A 70 -3.28 18.65 -11.84
CA GLU A 70 -2.38 19.78 -12.12
C GLU A 70 -1.95 20.54 -10.85
N SER A 71 -2.59 20.29 -9.72
CA SER A 71 -2.37 21.03 -8.47
C SER A 71 -1.16 20.54 -7.69
N GLU A 72 -0.72 19.31 -7.93
CA GLU A 72 0.41 18.70 -7.23
C GLU A 72 1.74 19.09 -7.88
N ASP A 73 2.67 19.57 -7.07
CA ASP A 73 3.99 19.96 -7.56
C ASP A 73 4.85 18.75 -7.97
N LYS A 74 5.89 19.00 -8.75
CA LYS A 74 6.79 17.93 -9.22
C LYS A 74 7.41 17.13 -8.07
N ALA A 75 7.70 17.76 -6.92
CA ALA A 75 8.33 17.08 -5.80
C ALA A 75 7.37 16.07 -5.14
N GLU A 76 6.08 16.37 -5.06
CA GLU A 76 5.06 15.42 -4.61
C GLU A 76 4.88 14.26 -5.59
N LEU A 77 4.85 14.56 -6.90
CA LEU A 77 4.81 13.51 -7.93
C LEU A 77 6.02 12.58 -7.85
N ASP A 78 7.20 13.15 -7.59
CA ASP A 78 8.44 12.38 -7.44
C ASP A 78 8.43 11.52 -6.18
N ARG A 79 7.95 12.04 -5.03
CA ARG A 79 7.79 11.25 -3.80
C ARG A 79 6.86 10.05 -4.01
N PHE A 80 5.74 10.25 -4.69
CA PHE A 80 4.83 9.14 -4.98
C PHE A 80 5.46 8.10 -5.92
N CYS A 81 6.19 8.54 -6.95
CA CYS A 81 6.94 7.62 -7.81
C CYS A 81 8.04 6.86 -7.04
N ASP A 82 8.78 7.53 -6.15
CA ASP A 82 9.80 6.90 -5.31
C ASP A 82 9.20 5.85 -4.37
N ALA A 83 8.03 6.15 -3.78
CA ALA A 83 7.28 5.19 -2.96
C ALA A 83 6.93 3.93 -3.75
N LEU A 84 6.37 4.07 -4.96
CA LEU A 84 6.07 2.92 -5.80
C LEU A 84 7.32 2.17 -6.23
N LEU A 85 8.41 2.83 -6.62
CA LEU A 85 9.65 2.15 -6.98
C LEU A 85 10.27 1.39 -5.80
N SER A 86 10.18 1.95 -4.58
CA SER A 86 10.58 1.26 -3.36
C SER A 86 9.71 0.03 -3.09
N ILE A 87 8.38 0.16 -3.21
CA ILE A 87 7.42 -0.96 -3.14
C ILE A 87 7.74 -2.02 -4.20
N ARG A 88 8.13 -1.66 -5.43
CA ARG A 88 8.54 -2.62 -6.44
C ARG A 88 9.77 -3.41 -6.01
N ALA A 89 10.74 -2.76 -5.36
CA ALA A 89 11.92 -3.41 -4.83
C ALA A 89 11.60 -4.35 -3.67
N GLU A 90 10.66 -3.98 -2.79
CA GLU A 90 10.12 -4.86 -1.74
C GLU A 90 9.48 -6.12 -2.35
N ILE A 91 8.64 -5.97 -3.38
CA ILE A 91 8.06 -7.10 -4.12
C ILE A 91 9.15 -7.96 -4.75
N ARG A 92 10.17 -7.34 -5.36
CA ARG A 92 11.31 -8.05 -5.98
C ARG A 92 12.08 -8.89 -4.97
N ALA A 93 12.27 -8.39 -3.75
CA ALA A 93 12.92 -9.15 -2.70
C ALA A 93 12.14 -10.44 -2.36
N ILE A 94 10.81 -10.42 -2.43
CA ILE A 94 9.98 -11.63 -2.27
C ILE A 94 10.12 -12.55 -3.48
N GLU A 95 10.10 -12.01 -4.71
CA GLU A 95 10.30 -12.78 -5.96
C GLU A 95 11.65 -13.52 -5.96
N GLU A 96 12.69 -12.89 -5.41
CA GLU A 96 14.05 -13.41 -5.30
C GLU A 96 14.29 -14.28 -4.04
N GLY A 97 13.27 -14.47 -3.20
CA GLY A 97 13.37 -15.27 -1.97
C GLY A 97 14.22 -14.63 -0.85
N LYS A 98 14.47 -13.32 -0.93
CA LYS A 98 15.18 -12.53 0.11
C LYS A 98 14.26 -12.05 1.23
N ALA A 99 12.95 -12.08 1.01
CA ALA A 99 11.92 -11.78 2.01
C ALA A 99 10.88 -12.91 2.02
N ASP A 100 10.33 -13.18 3.20
CA ASP A 100 9.32 -14.23 3.37
C ASP A 100 8.02 -13.87 2.63
N LYS A 101 7.31 -14.87 2.09
CA LYS A 101 6.06 -14.65 1.33
C LYS A 101 4.86 -14.31 2.22
N ALA A 102 4.85 -14.79 3.46
CA ALA A 102 3.77 -14.60 4.42
C ALA A 102 4.09 -13.50 5.44
N ASP A 103 5.33 -13.44 5.95
CA ASP A 103 5.81 -12.43 6.89
C ASP A 103 6.64 -11.35 6.17
N ASN A 104 5.95 -10.38 5.58
CA ASN A 104 6.60 -9.25 4.91
C ASN A 104 5.83 -7.94 5.07
N LEU A 105 6.50 -6.86 4.68
CA LEU A 105 6.01 -5.49 4.73
C LEU A 105 4.64 -5.31 4.08
N HIS A 106 4.35 -6.04 2.99
CA HIS A 106 3.08 -5.91 2.28
C HIS A 106 1.92 -6.62 2.98
N LYS A 107 2.16 -7.81 3.55
CA LYS A 107 1.12 -8.60 4.24
C LYS A 107 0.75 -8.04 5.60
N HIS A 108 1.66 -7.32 6.24
CA HIS A 108 1.44 -6.69 7.54
C HIS A 108 1.12 -5.19 7.49
N ALA A 109 1.19 -4.57 6.31
CA ALA A 109 0.73 -3.20 6.13
C ALA A 109 -0.79 -3.06 6.32
N PRO A 110 -1.28 -1.93 6.86
CA PRO A 110 -0.50 -0.79 7.35
C PRO A 110 0.06 -1.01 8.77
N HIS A 111 1.20 -0.41 9.07
CA HIS A 111 1.85 -0.52 10.38
C HIS A 111 1.48 0.67 11.28
N THR A 112 0.68 0.40 12.33
CA THR A 112 0.25 1.42 13.28
C THR A 112 1.36 1.81 14.26
N GLN A 113 1.21 2.96 14.93
CA GLN A 113 2.13 3.38 15.98
C GLN A 113 2.27 2.32 17.08
N PHE A 114 1.18 1.68 17.49
CA PHE A 114 1.20 0.63 18.52
C PHE A 114 1.99 -0.61 18.08
N VAL A 115 1.82 -1.05 16.83
CA VAL A 115 2.60 -2.18 16.28
C VAL A 115 4.10 -1.86 16.27
N ILE A 116 4.46 -0.64 15.87
CA ILE A 116 5.87 -0.23 15.78
C ILE A 116 6.51 -0.04 17.16
N THR A 117 5.75 0.44 18.15
CA THR A 117 6.26 0.74 19.51
C THR A 117 6.11 -0.41 20.51
N ALA A 118 5.47 -1.51 20.12
CA ALA A 118 5.36 -2.71 20.94
C ALA A 118 6.73 -3.23 21.39
N ASP A 119 6.84 -3.78 22.60
CA ASP A 119 8.11 -4.26 23.16
C ASP A 119 8.75 -5.36 22.29
N VAL A 120 7.92 -6.31 21.85
CA VAL A 120 8.33 -7.48 21.06
C VAL A 120 8.12 -7.23 19.57
N TRP A 121 9.10 -7.62 18.76
CA TRP A 121 9.03 -7.53 17.30
C TRP A 121 9.42 -8.87 16.68
N ASN A 122 8.42 -9.58 16.15
CA ASN A 122 8.56 -10.95 15.63
C ASN A 122 8.45 -10.99 14.11
N HIS A 123 8.95 -9.96 13.42
CA HIS A 123 8.97 -9.90 11.96
C HIS A 123 10.40 -10.02 11.42
N ALA A 124 10.53 -10.64 10.24
CA ALA A 124 11.83 -10.80 9.55
C ALA A 124 12.40 -9.49 8.97
N TYR A 125 11.64 -8.40 8.98
CA TYR A 125 12.05 -7.05 8.57
C TYR A 125 12.06 -6.11 9.78
N SER A 126 12.77 -4.99 9.68
CA SER A 126 12.89 -4.04 10.79
C SER A 126 11.68 -3.10 10.92
N ARG A 127 11.47 -2.59 12.14
CA ARG A 127 10.55 -1.47 12.42
C ARG A 127 10.82 -0.24 11.55
N GLN A 128 12.09 0.01 11.22
CA GLN A 128 12.50 1.12 10.35
C GLN A 128 11.97 0.92 8.93
N GLN A 129 12.12 -0.27 8.35
CA GLN A 129 11.54 -0.60 7.03
C GLN A 129 10.02 -0.50 7.05
N ALA A 130 9.39 -0.89 8.16
CA ALA A 130 7.94 -0.83 8.32
C ALA A 130 7.43 0.63 8.36
N ALA A 131 7.96 1.46 9.25
CA ALA A 131 7.40 2.79 9.55
C ALA A 131 8.01 3.95 8.77
N TYR A 132 9.27 3.83 8.33
CA TYR A 132 10.07 4.91 7.77
C TYR A 132 10.89 4.43 6.55
N PRO A 133 10.20 3.93 5.50
CA PRO A 133 10.86 3.27 4.37
C PRO A 133 11.70 4.22 3.50
N LEU A 134 11.37 5.52 3.46
CA LEU A 134 12.09 6.54 2.72
C LEU A 134 12.35 7.79 3.58
N GLU A 135 13.35 8.57 3.21
CA GLU A 135 13.83 9.70 4.01
C GLU A 135 12.73 10.75 4.26
N TYR A 136 11.91 11.05 3.24
CA TYR A 136 10.84 12.04 3.38
C TYR A 136 9.79 11.64 4.43
N VAL A 137 9.60 10.33 4.69
CA VAL A 137 8.65 9.82 5.68
C VAL A 137 9.12 10.14 7.10
N LYS A 138 10.45 10.15 7.34
CA LYS A 138 11.04 10.48 8.65
C LYS A 138 10.73 11.92 9.06
N ASN A 139 10.66 12.84 8.10
CA ASN A 139 10.46 14.26 8.36
C ASN A 139 9.02 14.60 8.74
N ASN A 140 8.04 13.80 8.31
CA ASN A 140 6.62 14.07 8.56
C ASN A 140 5.80 12.78 8.57
N LYS A 141 5.92 11.96 9.61
CA LYS A 141 5.22 10.67 9.69
C LYS A 141 3.73 10.87 9.94
N PHE A 142 2.90 10.34 9.05
CA PHE A 142 1.47 10.14 9.30
C PHE A 142 1.24 8.70 9.75
N TRP A 143 0.51 8.51 10.85
CA TRP A 143 0.26 7.19 11.43
C TRP A 143 -1.11 6.63 11.01
N PRO A 144 -1.14 5.43 10.40
CA PRO A 144 -2.37 4.64 10.33
C PRO A 144 -2.91 4.40 11.75
N SER A 145 -4.16 4.76 11.99
CA SER A 145 -4.79 4.66 13.32
C SER A 145 -5.17 3.22 13.69
N VAL A 146 -5.41 2.37 12.70
CA VAL A 146 -5.77 0.96 12.87
C VAL A 146 -5.02 0.09 11.87
N SER A 147 -4.83 -1.17 12.24
CA SER A 147 -4.26 -2.19 11.35
C SER A 147 -5.23 -2.54 10.22
N ARG A 148 -4.84 -3.46 9.34
CA ARG A 148 -5.65 -3.87 8.20
C ARG A 148 -7.05 -4.33 8.63
N VAL A 149 -8.08 -3.70 8.07
CA VAL A 149 -9.49 -4.00 8.31
C VAL A 149 -9.84 -5.39 7.77
N ASN A 150 -10.63 -6.15 8.53
CA ASN A 150 -11.22 -7.40 8.07
C ASN A 150 -12.58 -7.16 7.41
N ASN A 151 -12.57 -6.92 6.10
CA ASN A 151 -13.77 -6.60 5.32
C ASN A 151 -14.88 -7.66 5.50
N THR A 152 -14.52 -8.95 5.39
CA THR A 152 -15.52 -10.04 5.42
C THR A 152 -16.16 -10.26 6.78
N TYR A 153 -15.54 -9.80 7.86
CA TYR A 153 -16.10 -9.90 9.21
C TYR A 153 -17.24 -8.90 9.38
N GLY A 154 -17.06 -7.66 8.93
CA GLY A 154 -18.09 -6.61 8.98
C GLY A 154 -19.34 -6.99 8.19
N ASP A 155 -19.17 -7.55 6.99
CA ASP A 155 -20.29 -8.01 6.16
C ASP A 155 -21.08 -9.16 6.83
N ARG A 156 -20.38 -10.01 7.60
CA ARG A 156 -20.99 -11.15 8.31
C ARG A 156 -21.60 -10.77 9.67
N ASN A 157 -21.16 -9.66 10.26
CA ASN A 157 -21.57 -9.17 11.58
C ASN A 157 -21.98 -7.70 11.44
N LEU A 158 -23.11 -7.48 10.77
CA LEU A 158 -23.53 -6.15 10.36
C LEU A 158 -24.00 -5.30 11.55
N ILE A 159 -23.13 -4.40 12.00
CA ILE A 159 -23.41 -3.41 13.05
C ILE A 159 -23.30 -2.01 12.42
N CYS A 160 -24.44 -1.36 12.22
CA CYS A 160 -24.54 -0.06 11.54
C CYS A 160 -24.96 1.10 12.46
N THR A 161 -25.03 0.86 13.76
CA THR A 161 -25.30 1.86 14.79
C THR A 161 -24.24 1.76 15.87
N CYS A 162 -24.01 2.85 16.61
CA CYS A 162 -23.16 2.78 17.79
C CYS A 162 -23.87 1.90 18.83
N GLU A 163 -23.28 0.77 19.20
CA GLU A 163 -23.78 0.05 20.36
C GLU A 163 -23.43 0.83 21.64
N PRO A 164 -24.24 0.69 22.70
CA PRO A 164 -23.88 1.23 24.00
C PRO A 164 -22.50 0.70 24.43
N VAL A 165 -21.70 1.53 25.11
CA VAL A 165 -20.36 1.12 25.58
C VAL A 165 -20.41 -0.17 26.41
N SER A 166 -21.52 -0.39 27.13
CA SER A 166 -21.76 -1.61 27.91
C SER A 166 -21.81 -2.89 27.08
N ALA A 167 -22.13 -2.83 25.79
CA ALA A 167 -22.13 -3.99 24.91
C ALA A 167 -20.72 -4.50 24.59
N TYR A 168 -19.70 -3.65 24.77
CA TYR A 168 -18.28 -3.99 24.60
C TYR A 168 -17.58 -4.31 25.92
N ALA A 169 -18.28 -4.30 27.05
CA ALA A 169 -17.70 -4.68 28.33
C ALA A 169 -17.51 -6.21 28.36
N GLU A 170 -16.28 -6.66 28.61
CA GLU A 170 -16.01 -8.08 28.85
C GLU A 170 -16.68 -8.49 30.18
N GLU A 171 -17.33 -9.66 30.21
CA GLU A 171 -17.79 -10.25 31.48
C GLU A 171 -16.56 -10.59 32.32
N VAL A 172 -16.45 -9.94 33.48
CA VAL A 172 -15.36 -10.13 34.46
C VAL A 172 -15.52 -11.46 35.18
#